data_AF-A0A1J3JD83-F1
#
_entry.id   AF-A0A1J3JD83-F1
#
_cell.length_a   1.000
_cell.length_b   1.000
_cell.length_c   1.000
_cell.angle_alpha   90.00
_cell.angle_beta   90.00
_cell.angle_gamma   90.00
#
_symmetry.space_group_name_H-M   'P 1'
#
loop_
_entity.id
_entity.type
_entity.pdbx_description
1 polymer ?
#
loop_
_entity_poly.entity_id
_entity_poly.type
_entity_poly.pdbx_seq_one_letter_code
_entity_poly.pdbx_strand_id
1 'polypeptide(L)'
;PFQLGDLAGHGIGVAVKDLYDKAYGDRMFWSPLTELLLKSGRNGKINGRGYYVYEKGSKPKPDSSVLSVVEESRKLASIMPGGKPISVSDKEIVEMIL
;
A
#
# COMPACT_ATOMS: atom_id res chain seq x y z
N PRO A 1 -3.66 1.47 -9.02
CA PRO A 1 -3.52 0.23 -8.21
C PRO A 1 -4.23 0.28 -6.83
N PHE A 2 -4.16 1.40 -6.09
CA PHE A 2 -4.61 1.46 -4.68
C PHE A 2 -6.08 1.14 -4.45
N GLN A 3 -7.00 1.67 -5.27
CA GLN A 3 -8.43 1.35 -5.14
C GLN A 3 -8.74 -0.14 -5.38
N LEU A 4 -7.96 -0.82 -6.24
CA LEU A 4 -8.09 -2.26 -6.44
C LEU A 4 -7.60 -3.03 -5.21
N GLY A 5 -6.49 -2.61 -4.61
CA GLY A 5 -5.98 -3.19 -3.36
C GLY A 5 -6.98 -3.03 -2.21
N ASP A 6 -7.62 -1.86 -2.08
CA ASP A 6 -8.69 -1.63 -1.11
C ASP A 6 -9.93 -2.49 -1.40
N LEU A 7 -10.27 -2.71 -2.67
CA LEU A 7 -11.40 -3.56 -3.05
C LEU A 7 -11.15 -5.04 -2.72
N ALA A 8 -9.96 -5.55 -3.02
CA ALA A 8 -9.59 -6.93 -2.76
C ALA A 8 -9.48 -7.23 -1.26
N GLY A 9 -9.00 -6.25 -0.48
CA GLY A 9 -8.71 -6.39 0.94
C GLY A 9 -7.24 -6.76 1.18
N HIS A 10 -6.58 -5.97 2.03
CA HIS A 10 -5.14 -6.10 2.28
C HIS A 10 -4.76 -7.40 2.99
N GLY A 11 -5.68 -7.98 3.77
CA GLY A 11 -5.47 -9.26 4.46
C GLY A 11 -5.14 -10.41 3.50
N ILE A 12 -5.73 -10.41 2.30
CA ILE A 12 -5.44 -11.41 1.27
C ILE A 12 -4.00 -11.27 0.79
N GLY A 13 -3.55 -10.04 0.54
CA GLY A 13 -2.17 -9.76 0.11
C GLY A 13 -1.13 -10.25 1.12
N VAL A 14 -1.39 -10.07 2.42
CA VAL A 14 -0.52 -10.58 3.49
C VAL A 14 -0.56 -12.10 3.57
N ALA A 15 -1.73 -12.73 3.40
CA ALA A 15 -1.86 -14.18 3.48
C ALA A 15 -1.11 -14.92 2.36
N VAL A 16 -0.95 -14.31 1.18
CA VAL A 16 -0.21 -14.91 0.05
C VAL A 16 1.27 -14.53 0.02
N LYS A 17 1.75 -13.74 0.99
CA LYS A 17 3.11 -13.20 1.04
C LYS A 17 4.18 -14.28 0.84
N ASP A 18 4.13 -15.31 1.70
CA ASP A 18 5.13 -16.37 1.73
C ASP A 18 5.11 -17.23 0.46
N LEU A 19 3.95 -17.36 -0.20
CA LEU A 19 3.85 -18.07 -1.48
C LEU A 19 4.62 -17.32 -2.57
N TYR A 20 4.47 -16.00 -2.63
CA TYR A 20 5.17 -15.16 -3.59
C TYR A 20 6.66 -15.06 -3.27
N ASP A 21 7.05 -14.94 -2.00
CA ASP A 21 8.46 -14.96 -1.59
C ASP A 21 9.14 -16.25 -2.01
N LYS A 22 8.48 -17.39 -1.81
CA LYS A 22 9.00 -18.68 -2.27
C LYS A 22 9.11 -18.79 -3.79
N ALA A 23 8.16 -18.21 -4.53
CA ALA A 23 8.10 -18.33 -5.99
C ALA A 23 9.04 -17.35 -6.72
N TYR A 24 9.24 -16.15 -6.17
CA TYR A 24 9.92 -15.04 -6.85
C TYR A 24 11.23 -14.62 -6.17
N GLY A 25 11.44 -14.97 -4.90
CA GLY A 25 12.67 -14.73 -4.14
C GLY A 25 13.10 -13.27 -4.19
N ASP A 26 14.37 -13.04 -4.53
CA ASP A 26 14.99 -11.71 -4.58
C ASP A 26 14.33 -10.74 -5.58
N ARG A 27 13.49 -11.24 -6.50
CA ARG A 27 12.72 -10.39 -7.42
C ARG A 27 11.49 -9.77 -6.76
N MET A 28 11.16 -10.17 -5.53
CA MET A 28 10.03 -9.67 -4.78
C MET A 28 10.50 -8.67 -3.73
N PHE A 29 9.84 -7.51 -3.68
CA PHE A 29 9.98 -6.56 -2.58
C PHE A 29 8.65 -6.43 -1.84
N TRP A 30 8.64 -6.82 -0.56
CA TRP A 30 7.48 -6.60 0.31
C TRP A 30 7.59 -5.28 1.05
N SER A 31 6.76 -4.33 0.62
CA SER A 31 6.58 -3.08 1.35
C SER A 31 5.92 -3.34 2.71
N PRO A 32 6.47 -2.81 3.83
CA PRO A 32 5.83 -2.85 5.16
C PRO A 32 4.44 -2.19 5.18
N LEU A 33 4.14 -1.34 4.20
CA LEU A 33 2.92 -0.54 4.11
C LEU A 33 1.63 -1.37 4.25
N THR A 34 1.53 -2.51 3.56
CA THR A 34 0.31 -3.32 3.58
C THR A 34 0.01 -3.88 4.98
N GLU A 35 1.03 -4.35 5.69
CA GLU A 35 0.88 -4.83 7.07
C GLU A 35 0.54 -3.69 8.03
N LEU A 36 1.16 -2.51 7.86
CA LEU A 36 0.87 -1.33 8.68
C LEU A 36 -0.56 -0.80 8.45
N LEU A 37 -1.07 -0.84 7.21
CA LEU A 37 -2.46 -0.52 6.92
C LEU A 37 -3.40 -1.46 7.69
N LEU A 38 -3.16 -2.77 7.64
CA LEU A 38 -3.97 -3.73 8.41
C LEU A 38 -3.89 -3.47 9.93
N LYS A 39 -2.70 -3.28 10.47
CA LYS A 39 -2.48 -3.01 11.91
C LYS A 39 -3.15 -1.71 12.36
N SER A 40 -3.24 -0.71 11.49
CA SER A 40 -3.96 0.55 11.75
C SER A 40 -5.48 0.45 11.52
N GLY A 41 -6.02 -0.76 11.30
CA GLY A 41 -7.44 -1.00 11.09
C GLY A 41 -7.93 -0.58 9.70
N ARG A 42 -7.05 -0.55 8.70
CA ARG A 42 -7.36 -0.12 7.33
C ARG A 42 -7.31 -1.35 6.41
N ASN A 43 -8.44 -2.03 6.21
CA ASN A 43 -8.51 -3.24 5.38
C ASN A 43 -9.25 -2.98 4.05
N GLY A 44 -9.31 -1.71 3.64
CA GLY A 44 -9.93 -1.31 2.39
C GLY A 44 -11.44 -1.19 2.48
N LYS A 45 -12.12 -1.57 1.40
CA LYS A 45 -13.56 -1.35 1.24
C LYS A 45 -14.40 -2.18 2.21
N ILE A 46 -13.88 -3.33 2.67
CA ILE A 46 -14.61 -4.24 3.59
C ILE A 46 -14.96 -3.58 4.93
N ASN A 47 -14.11 -2.69 5.44
CA ASN A 47 -14.33 -1.97 6.68
C ASN A 47 -14.43 -0.45 6.48
N GLY A 48 -14.65 -0.02 5.23
CA GLY A 48 -14.86 1.39 4.88
C GLY A 48 -13.58 2.24 4.87
N ARG A 49 -12.40 1.67 5.10
CA ARG A 49 -11.15 2.44 5.26
C ARG A 49 -9.94 1.65 4.77
N GLY A 50 -9.24 2.18 3.77
CA GLY A 50 -7.97 1.68 3.26
C GLY A 50 -7.02 2.83 2.96
N TYR A 51 -6.50 2.87 1.73
CA TYR A 51 -5.91 4.10 1.17
C TYR A 51 -6.94 5.23 1.08
N TYR A 52 -8.21 4.88 0.83
CA TYR A 52 -9.33 5.80 0.76
C TYR A 52 -10.35 5.51 1.87
N VAL A 53 -11.24 6.48 2.13
CA VAL A 53 -12.46 6.27 2.90
C VAL A 53 -13.61 5.93 1.95
N TYR A 54 -14.37 4.92 2.33
CA TYR A 54 -15.49 4.38 1.57
C TYR A 54 -16.78 4.53 2.36
N GLU A 55 -17.71 5.28 1.78
CA GLU A 55 -19.08 5.43 2.28
C GLU A 55 -20.04 4.77 1.29
N LYS A 56 -21.08 4.12 1.79
CA LYS A 56 -22.07 3.43 0.94
C LYS A 56 -22.71 4.42 -0.05
N GLY A 57 -22.72 4.04 -1.33
CA GLY A 57 -23.30 4.85 -2.40
C GLY A 57 -22.47 6.06 -2.84
N SER A 58 -21.30 6.28 -2.25
CA SER A 58 -20.42 7.41 -2.58
C SER A 58 -19.17 6.96 -3.32
N LYS A 59 -18.56 7.90 -4.06
CA LYS A 59 -17.22 7.70 -4.62
C LYS A 59 -16.17 7.65 -3.49
N PRO A 60 -15.08 6.88 -3.64
CA PRO A 60 -14.01 6.85 -2.65
C PRO A 60 -13.42 8.25 -2.43
N LYS A 61 -13.17 8.62 -1.16
CA LYS A 61 -12.63 9.93 -0.79
C LYS A 61 -11.17 9.77 -0.31
N PRO A 62 -10.25 10.68 -0.69
CA PRO A 62 -8.91 10.71 -0.12
C PRO A 62 -8.95 10.85 1.40
N ASP A 63 -8.02 10.19 2.09
CA ASP A 63 -7.91 10.25 3.55
C ASP A 63 -6.47 10.60 3.96
N SER A 64 -6.27 11.82 4.46
CA SER A 64 -4.95 12.30 4.88
C SER A 64 -4.40 11.54 6.09
N SER A 65 -5.23 10.86 6.89
CA SER A 65 -4.77 10.06 8.02
C SER A 65 -3.95 8.84 7.60
N VAL A 66 -4.01 8.43 6.32
CA VAL A 66 -3.13 7.36 5.79
C VAL A 66 -1.67 7.79 5.72
N LEU A 67 -1.40 9.10 5.66
CA LEU A 67 -0.04 9.62 5.47
C LEU A 67 0.90 9.25 6.63
N SER A 68 0.40 9.18 7.87
CA SER A 68 1.23 8.73 9.01
C SER A 68 1.69 7.29 8.85
N VAL A 69 0.84 6.42 8.30
CA VAL A 69 1.16 5.01 8.00
C VAL A 69 2.19 4.93 6.87
N VAL A 70 2.07 5.78 5.86
CA VAL A 70 3.04 5.88 4.76
C VAL A 70 4.41 6.34 5.28
N GLU A 71 4.45 7.34 6.15
CA GLU A 71 5.69 7.81 6.77
C GLU A 71 6.35 6.76 7.65
N GLU A 72 5.58 6.00 8.42
CA GLU A 72 6.09 4.87 9.19
C GLU A 72 6.67 3.79 8.27
N SER A 73 5.96 3.43 7.19
CA SER A 73 6.47 2.48 6.20
C SER A 73 7.77 2.94 5.56
N ARG A 74 7.91 4.24 5.25
CA ARG A 74 9.13 4.83 4.69
C ARG A 74 10.31 4.69 5.65
N LYS A 75 10.08 4.95 6.94
CA LYS A 75 11.10 4.78 7.99
C LYS A 75 11.52 3.32 8.14
N LEU A 76 10.57 2.39 8.19
CA LEU A 76 10.87 0.96 8.32
C LEU A 76 11.59 0.39 7.09
N ALA A 77 11.21 0.81 5.89
CA ALA A 77 11.87 0.36 4.66
C ALA A 77 13.30 0.90 4.56
N SER A 78 13.56 2.16 4.97
CA SER A 78 14.91 2.75 4.99
C SER A 78 15.67 2.70 3.65
N ILE A 79 14.95 2.65 2.52
CA ILE A 79 15.52 2.55 1.16
C ILE A 79 15.68 3.90 0.44
N MET A 80 15.28 5.01 1.08
CA MET A 80 15.28 6.34 0.45
C MET A 80 16.70 6.93 0.37
N PRO A 81 17.17 7.37 -0.82
CA PRO A 81 18.48 8.01 -0.97
C PRO A 81 18.60 9.24 -0.06
N GLY A 82 19.60 9.25 0.82
CA GLY A 82 19.81 10.34 1.77
C GLY A 82 18.63 10.58 2.73
N GLY A 83 17.77 9.57 2.92
CA GLY A 83 16.61 9.65 3.80
C GLY A 83 15.45 10.50 3.28
N LYS A 84 15.46 10.91 2.00
CA LYS A 84 14.44 11.79 1.41
C LYS A 84 13.60 11.06 0.36
N PRO A 85 12.28 11.31 0.28
CA PRO A 85 11.45 10.80 -0.79
C PRO A 85 11.98 11.22 -2.16
N ILE A 86 11.96 10.30 -3.12
CA ILE A 86 12.26 10.60 -4.52
C ILE A 86 11.10 11.37 -5.15
N SER A 87 11.41 12.19 -6.14
CA SER A 87 10.39 12.73 -7.05
C SER A 87 10.15 11.69 -8.14
N VAL A 88 8.88 11.41 -8.43
CA VAL A 88 8.47 10.47 -9.49
C VAL A 88 7.43 11.17 -10.34
N SER A 89 7.67 11.24 -11.64
CA SER A 89 6.74 11.77 -12.63
C SER A 89 5.62 10.78 -12.95
N ASP A 90 4.51 11.27 -13.51
CA ASP A 90 3.39 10.41 -13.93
C ASP A 90 3.84 9.32 -14.93
N LYS A 91 4.78 9.64 -15.82
CA LYS A 91 5.35 8.68 -16.78
C LYS A 91 6.11 7.56 -16.07
N GLU A 92 6.98 7.91 -15.12
CA GLU A 92 7.72 6.91 -14.33
C GLU A 92 6.78 6.04 -13.50
N ILE A 93 5.69 6.60 -12.94
CA ILE A 93 4.67 5.82 -12.23
C ILE A 93 4.04 4.76 -13.15
N VAL A 94 3.75 5.11 -14.40
CA VAL A 94 3.21 4.16 -15.39
C VAL A 94 4.25 3.08 -15.72
N GLU A 95 5.50 3.46 -15.98
CA GLU A 95 6.59 2.53 -16.30
C GLU A 95 6.98 1.62 -15.13
N MET A 96 6.73 2.01 -13.88
CA MET A 96 6.94 1.17 -12.69
C MET A 96 5.86 0.10 -12.48
N ILE A 97 4.69 0.24 -13.11
CA ILE A 97 3.53 -0.65 -12.89
C ILE A 97 3.31 -1.60 -14.08
N LEU A 98 3.72 -1.21 -15.29
CA LEU A 98 3.63 -2.01 -16.52
C LEU A 98 4.86 -2.89 -16.74
#